data_AF-A0A1V5XYD9-F1
#
_entry.id   AF-A0A1V5XYD9-F1
#
_cell.length_a   1.000
_cell.length_b   1.000
_cell.length_c   1.000
_cell.angle_alpha   90.00
_cell.angle_beta   90.00
_cell.angle_gamma   90.00
#
_symmetry.space_group_name_H-M   'P 1'
#
loop_
_entity.id
_entity.type
_entity.pdbx_description
1 polymer ?
#
loop_
_entity_poly.entity_id
_entity_poly.type
_entity_poly.pdbx_seq_one_letter_code
_entity_poly.pdbx_strand_id
1 'polypeptide(L)'
;MMTEFAEEILKECKYENLTSARFDMSIFDIEVNGESKDSSHGKGYRAYLNAIVMLMLRKYFAAYAKYSPHMFIIDTPLHGFDEGLDETAPESMRTALFQYFINHQDEGQLIVIENLDHIPHLQYEEAGATVTKFVKGREEGRYGFLNDVI
;
A
#
# COMPACT_ATOMS: atom_id res chain seq x y z
N MET A 1 -1.09 3.13 -19.93
CA MET A 1 -1.29 4.01 -18.76
C MET A 1 -1.65 3.24 -17.48
N MET A 2 -2.91 2.89 -17.19
CA MET A 2 -3.24 2.17 -15.93
C MET A 2 -2.51 0.81 -15.83
N THR A 3 -2.43 0.07 -16.94
CA THR A 3 -1.63 -1.16 -17.01
C THR A 3 -0.13 -0.91 -16.77
N GLU A 4 0.43 0.19 -17.27
CA GLU A 4 1.84 0.53 -17.01
C GLU A 4 2.04 0.83 -15.53
N PHE A 5 1.12 1.57 -14.89
CA PHE A 5 1.16 1.81 -13.44
C PHE A 5 1.07 0.51 -12.64
N ALA A 6 0.21 -0.43 -13.04
CA ALA A 6 0.14 -1.74 -12.41
C ALA A 6 1.50 -2.45 -12.44
N GLU A 7 2.13 -2.51 -13.62
CA GLU A 7 3.44 -3.15 -13.78
C GLU A 7 4.55 -2.43 -13.01
N GLU A 8 4.62 -1.11 -13.10
CA GLU A 8 5.63 -0.29 -12.41
C GLU A 8 5.56 -0.49 -10.89
N ILE A 9 4.36 -0.35 -10.32
CA ILE A 9 4.14 -0.45 -8.88
C ILE A 9 4.42 -1.87 -8.40
N LEU A 10 3.94 -2.90 -9.10
CA LEU A 10 4.20 -4.29 -8.71
C LEU A 10 5.68 -4.68 -8.84
N LYS A 11 6.40 -4.15 -9.84
CA LYS A 11 7.85 -4.36 -9.97
C LYS A 11 8.61 -3.69 -8.83
N GLU A 12 8.28 -2.45 -8.49
CA GLU A 12 8.94 -1.74 -7.39
C GLU A 12 8.61 -2.35 -6.03
N CYS A 13 7.38 -2.84 -5.85
CA CYS A 13 6.95 -3.56 -4.66
C CYS A 13 7.39 -5.04 -4.66
N LYS A 14 8.29 -5.45 -5.58
CA LYS A 14 8.90 -6.78 -5.66
C LYS A 14 7.88 -7.94 -5.65
N TYR A 15 6.76 -7.78 -6.33
CA TYR A 15 5.72 -8.82 -6.38
C TYR A 15 6.30 -10.17 -6.82
N GLU A 16 6.07 -11.21 -6.01
CA GLU A 16 6.69 -12.51 -6.22
C GLU A 16 6.25 -13.14 -7.55
N ASN A 17 7.21 -13.67 -8.32
CA ASN A 17 6.97 -14.34 -9.60
C ASN A 17 6.13 -13.49 -10.59
N LEU A 18 6.30 -12.16 -10.58
CA LEU A 18 5.61 -11.27 -11.52
C LEU A 18 6.05 -11.54 -12.96
N THR A 19 5.12 -11.97 -13.79
CA THR A 19 5.30 -12.17 -15.24
C THR A 19 4.56 -11.12 -16.06
N SER A 20 3.36 -10.72 -15.61
CA SER A 20 2.55 -9.69 -16.25
C SER A 20 1.59 -9.06 -15.25
N ALA A 21 1.21 -7.80 -15.51
CA ALA A 21 0.12 -7.14 -14.82
C ALA A 21 -0.73 -6.37 -15.83
N ARG A 22 -2.04 -6.30 -15.59
CA ARG A 22 -2.97 -5.60 -16.46
C ARG A 22 -4.05 -4.96 -15.62
N PHE A 23 -4.42 -3.72 -15.95
CA PHE A 23 -5.66 -3.13 -15.44
C PHE A 23 -6.79 -3.41 -16.42
N ASP A 24 -7.77 -4.20 -15.98
CA ASP A 24 -8.96 -4.52 -16.74
C ASP A 24 -10.04 -3.45 -16.50
N MET A 25 -10.29 -2.63 -17.51
CA MET A 25 -11.29 -1.55 -17.46
C MET A 25 -12.74 -2.05 -17.40
N SER A 26 -13.02 -3.31 -17.78
CA SER A 26 -14.40 -3.85 -17.79
C SER A 26 -14.89 -4.21 -16.39
N ILE A 27 -13.99 -4.69 -15.54
CA ILE A 27 -14.24 -4.97 -14.11
C ILE A 27 -13.67 -3.88 -13.20
N PHE A 28 -12.93 -2.93 -13.77
CA PHE A 28 -12.24 -1.84 -13.09
C PHE A 28 -11.27 -2.35 -12.01
N ASP A 29 -10.45 -3.33 -12.39
CA ASP A 29 -9.59 -4.03 -11.44
C ASP A 29 -8.30 -4.57 -12.07
N ILE A 30 -7.35 -5.00 -11.23
CA ILE A 30 -6.08 -5.57 -11.65
C ILE A 30 -6.16 -7.09 -11.87
N GLU A 31 -5.50 -7.53 -12.93
CA GLU A 31 -5.15 -8.91 -13.26
C GLU A 31 -3.63 -9.04 -13.13
N VAL A 32 -3.15 -10.10 -12.47
CA VAL A 32 -1.72 -10.38 -12.30
C VAL A 32 -1.46 -11.79 -12.80
N ASN A 33 -0.42 -11.96 -13.63
CA ASN A 33 -0.05 -13.24 -14.23
C ASN A 33 -1.20 -13.94 -14.99
N GLY A 34 -2.12 -13.17 -15.58
CA GLY A 34 -3.27 -13.69 -16.31
C GLY A 34 -4.45 -14.13 -15.43
N GLU A 35 -4.41 -13.86 -14.12
CA GLU A 35 -5.45 -14.25 -13.18
C GLU A 35 -6.08 -13.04 -12.48
N SER A 36 -7.41 -13.10 -12.31
CA SER A 36 -8.15 -12.11 -11.54
C SER A 36 -7.92 -12.31 -10.04
N LYS A 37 -8.01 -11.23 -9.25
CA LYS A 37 -7.87 -11.30 -7.78
C LYS A 37 -8.78 -12.34 -7.12
N ASP A 38 -9.98 -12.53 -7.65
CA ASP A 38 -10.98 -13.42 -7.07
C ASP A 38 -10.73 -14.89 -7.37
N SER A 39 -10.07 -15.21 -8.48
CA SER A 39 -9.88 -16.58 -8.96
C SER A 39 -8.69 -17.30 -8.31
N SER A 40 -7.64 -16.59 -7.89
CA SER A 40 -6.37 -17.24 -7.53
C SER A 40 -5.72 -16.78 -6.23
N HIS A 41 -6.19 -15.70 -5.63
CA HIS A 41 -5.55 -15.12 -4.45
C HIS A 41 -6.33 -15.37 -3.16
N GLY A 42 -5.61 -15.75 -2.10
CA GLY A 42 -6.14 -15.76 -0.73
C GLY A 42 -6.48 -14.35 -0.24
N LYS A 43 -7.26 -14.23 0.85
CA LYS A 43 -7.75 -12.94 1.35
C LYS A 43 -6.64 -11.90 1.57
N GLY A 44 -5.46 -12.33 2.03
CA GLY A 44 -4.29 -11.48 2.20
C GLY A 44 -3.78 -10.85 0.91
N TYR A 45 -3.55 -11.66 -0.12
CA TYR A 45 -3.11 -11.18 -1.43
C TYR A 45 -4.16 -10.26 -2.07
N ARG A 46 -5.45 -10.48 -1.82
CA ARG A 46 -6.50 -9.54 -2.27
C ARG A 46 -6.38 -8.18 -1.59
N ALA A 47 -6.12 -8.13 -0.28
CA ALA A 47 -5.90 -6.87 0.43
C ALA A 47 -4.68 -6.12 -0.12
N TYR A 48 -3.57 -6.84 -0.33
CA TYR A 48 -2.36 -6.29 -0.96
C TYR A 48 -2.67 -5.71 -2.35
N LEU A 49 -3.31 -6.48 -3.23
CA LEU A 49 -3.62 -6.00 -4.58
C LEU A 49 -4.66 -4.86 -4.59
N ASN A 50 -5.56 -4.79 -3.61
CA ASN A 50 -6.43 -3.62 -3.43
C ASN A 50 -5.61 -2.36 -3.10
N ALA A 51 -4.58 -2.47 -2.27
CA ALA A 51 -3.65 -1.36 -2.00
C ALA A 51 -2.93 -0.93 -3.29
N ILE A 52 -2.48 -1.87 -4.11
CA ILE A 52 -1.86 -1.57 -5.42
C ILE A 52 -2.83 -0.81 -6.33
N VAL A 53 -4.09 -1.23 -6.44
CA VAL A 53 -5.11 -0.52 -7.23
C VAL A 53 -5.32 0.91 -6.72
N MET A 54 -5.34 1.12 -5.40
CA MET A 54 -5.41 2.46 -4.80
C MET A 54 -4.21 3.33 -5.17
N LEU A 55 -3.00 2.77 -5.17
CA LEU A 55 -1.79 3.47 -5.61
C LEU A 55 -1.83 3.81 -7.11
N MET A 56 -2.34 2.92 -7.96
CA MET A 56 -2.53 3.19 -9.38
C MET A 56 -3.48 4.37 -9.60
N LEU A 57 -4.60 4.41 -8.86
CA LEU A 57 -5.55 5.52 -8.91
C LEU A 57 -4.93 6.82 -8.40
N ARG A 58 -4.15 6.75 -7.31
CA ARG A 58 -3.40 7.90 -6.78
C ARG A 58 -2.47 8.48 -7.83
N LYS A 59 -1.65 7.63 -8.47
CA LYS A 59 -0.72 8.03 -9.54
C LYS A 59 -1.45 8.64 -10.73
N TYR A 60 -2.57 8.04 -11.14
CA TYR A 60 -3.43 8.57 -12.20
C TYR A 60 -3.98 9.95 -11.84
N PHE A 61 -4.49 10.14 -10.62
CA PHE A 61 -5.03 11.43 -10.22
C PHE A 61 -3.95 12.51 -10.09
N ALA A 62 -2.76 12.18 -9.62
CA ALA A 62 -1.64 13.11 -9.57
C ALA A 62 -1.22 13.58 -10.98
N ALA A 63 -1.19 12.67 -11.96
CA ALA A 63 -0.75 12.99 -13.32
C ALA A 63 -1.82 13.63 -14.21
N TYR A 64 -3.09 13.24 -14.06
CA TYR A 64 -4.12 13.52 -15.07
C TYR A 64 -5.42 14.13 -14.52
N ALA A 65 -5.66 14.17 -13.21
CA ALA A 65 -6.93 14.70 -12.71
C ALA A 65 -6.99 16.22 -12.91
N LYS A 66 -8.06 16.70 -13.55
CA LYS A 66 -8.39 18.14 -13.58
C LYS A 66 -8.58 18.70 -12.16
N TYR A 67 -9.12 17.86 -11.26
CA TYR A 67 -9.32 18.16 -9.85
C TYR A 67 -8.84 16.95 -9.03
N SER A 68 -7.58 16.97 -8.59
CA SER A 68 -7.03 15.90 -7.76
C SER A 68 -7.51 16.03 -6.30
N PRO A 69 -7.85 14.93 -5.62
CA PRO A 69 -8.21 14.96 -4.19
C PRO A 69 -7.01 15.28 -3.29
N HIS A 70 -5.77 15.13 -3.78
CA HIS A 70 -4.50 15.38 -3.06
C HIS A 70 -4.32 14.68 -1.70
N MET A 71 -5.25 13.82 -1.29
CA MET A 71 -5.24 13.07 -0.03
C MET A 71 -5.77 11.65 -0.26
N PHE A 72 -5.04 10.66 0.25
CA PHE A 72 -5.36 9.25 0.15
C PHE A 72 -5.14 8.58 1.50
N ILE A 73 -6.08 7.71 1.90
CA ILE A 73 -5.99 6.95 3.14
C ILE A 73 -6.09 5.46 2.78
N ILE A 74 -5.13 4.66 3.24
CA ILE A 74 -5.16 3.21 3.11
C ILE A 74 -5.23 2.62 4.52
N ASP A 75 -6.32 1.91 4.80
CA ASP A 75 -6.56 1.23 6.07
C ASP A 75 -6.24 -0.26 5.92
N THR A 76 -5.25 -0.74 6.66
CA THR A 76 -4.75 -2.13 6.66
C THR A 76 -4.40 -2.67 5.27
N PRO A 77 -3.42 -2.07 4.55
CA PRO A 77 -3.00 -2.55 3.22
C PRO A 77 -2.58 -4.04 3.22
N LEU A 78 -2.17 -4.57 4.37
CA LEU A 78 -1.66 -5.93 4.51
C LEU A 78 -2.64 -6.85 5.26
N HIS A 79 -3.94 -6.56 5.25
CA HIS A 79 -4.92 -7.34 6.01
C HIS A 79 -4.89 -8.85 5.67
N GLY A 80 -4.36 -9.65 6.59
CA GLY A 80 -4.21 -11.10 6.42
C GLY A 80 -3.19 -11.49 5.34
N PHE A 81 -2.32 -10.57 4.93
CA PHE A 81 -1.24 -10.81 3.98
C PHE A 81 -0.09 -11.55 4.65
N ASP A 82 0.20 -12.72 4.11
CA ASP A 82 1.30 -13.58 4.53
C ASP A 82 1.97 -14.12 3.26
N GLU A 83 3.23 -13.76 3.07
CA GLU A 83 4.06 -14.20 1.94
C GLU A 83 4.98 -15.38 2.31
N GLY A 84 4.84 -15.94 3.52
CA GLY A 84 5.58 -17.12 3.97
C GLY A 84 7.08 -16.89 4.18
N LEU A 85 7.53 -15.64 4.15
CA LEU A 85 8.90 -15.21 4.42
C LEU A 85 9.03 -14.63 5.84
N ASP A 86 10.27 -14.54 6.32
CA ASP A 86 10.56 -13.76 7.53
C ASP A 86 10.11 -12.30 7.30
N GLU A 87 9.28 -11.79 8.20
CA GLU A 87 8.67 -10.46 8.12
C GLU A 87 9.72 -9.32 8.06
N THR A 88 10.95 -9.61 8.46
CA THR A 88 12.09 -8.69 8.46
C THR A 88 12.95 -8.75 7.21
N ALA A 89 12.61 -9.60 6.24
CA ALA A 89 13.39 -9.73 5.00
C ALA A 89 13.34 -8.41 4.18
N PRO A 90 14.49 -7.79 3.85
CA PRO A 90 14.54 -6.55 3.07
C PRO A 90 13.94 -6.66 1.66
N GLU A 91 13.86 -7.90 1.16
CA GLU A 91 13.36 -8.24 -0.17
C GLU A 91 11.88 -8.64 -0.16
N SER A 92 11.21 -8.61 1.00
CA SER A 92 9.79 -8.97 1.10
C SER A 92 8.88 -7.97 0.40
N MET A 93 7.76 -8.44 -0.13
CA MET A 93 6.73 -7.60 -0.74
C MET A 93 6.17 -6.60 0.26
N ARG A 94 6.08 -6.98 1.54
CA ARG A 94 5.73 -6.08 2.65
C ARG A 94 6.70 -4.91 2.76
N THR A 95 8.00 -5.19 2.87
CA THR A 95 9.04 -4.15 3.01
C THR A 95 9.06 -3.26 1.76
N ALA A 96 8.97 -3.86 0.58
CA ALA A 96 8.97 -3.14 -0.69
C ALA A 96 7.74 -2.23 -0.85
N LEU A 97 6.55 -2.65 -0.38
CA LEU A 97 5.35 -1.80 -0.39
C LEU A 97 5.52 -0.56 0.49
N PHE A 98 6.06 -0.71 1.70
CA PHE A 98 6.31 0.44 2.57
C PHE A 98 7.43 1.34 2.04
N GLN A 99 8.45 0.76 1.39
CA GLN A 99 9.47 1.53 0.69
C GLN A 99 8.87 2.31 -0.49
N TYR A 100 7.91 1.73 -1.23
CA TYR A 100 7.17 2.44 -2.28
C TYR A 100 6.43 3.66 -1.70
N PHE A 101 5.78 3.54 -0.54
CA PHE A 101 5.13 4.69 0.11
C PHE A 101 6.12 5.82 0.42
N ILE A 102 7.32 5.47 0.90
CA ILE A 102 8.41 6.42 1.18
C ILE A 102 8.91 7.08 -0.11
N ASN A 103 9.09 6.32 -1.19
CA ASN A 103 9.63 6.83 -2.44
C ASN A 103 8.66 7.76 -3.18
N HIS A 104 7.35 7.54 -3.02
CA HIS A 104 6.30 8.23 -3.79
C HIS A 104 5.55 9.29 -2.99
N GLN A 105 6.26 10.12 -2.22
CA GLN A 105 5.65 11.18 -1.39
C GLN A 105 5.15 12.41 -2.18
N ASP A 106 5.46 12.50 -3.47
CA ASP A 106 5.16 13.65 -4.35
C ASP A 106 3.81 13.57 -5.08
N GLU A 107 3.08 12.44 -4.96
CA GLU A 107 1.78 12.23 -5.63
C GLU A 107 0.58 12.57 -4.70
N GLY A 108 0.74 13.57 -3.84
CA GLY A 108 -0.23 13.99 -2.82
C GLY A 108 -0.07 13.29 -1.47
N GLN A 109 -0.81 13.75 -0.45
CA GLN A 109 -0.71 13.21 0.91
C GLN A 109 -1.22 11.76 0.96
N LEU A 110 -0.38 10.86 1.48
CA LEU A 110 -0.74 9.48 1.76
C LEU A 110 -0.73 9.24 3.27
N ILE A 111 -1.83 8.70 3.79
CA ILE A 111 -1.96 8.25 5.18
C ILE A 111 -2.14 6.74 5.15
N VAL A 112 -1.24 6.01 5.80
CA VAL A 112 -1.30 4.55 5.94
C VAL A 112 -1.58 4.22 7.39
N ILE A 113 -2.58 3.38 7.61
CA ILE A 113 -2.97 2.89 8.94
C ILE A 113 -2.72 1.38 8.94
N GLU A 114 -1.88 0.90 9.86
CA GLU A 114 -1.52 -0.51 9.95
C GLU A 114 -1.16 -0.88 11.40
N ASN A 115 -1.26 -2.17 11.73
CA ASN A 115 -0.84 -2.69 13.02
C ASN A 115 0.70 -2.78 13.11
N LEU A 116 1.24 -2.59 14.31
CA LEU A 116 2.69 -2.47 14.54
C LEU A 116 3.48 -3.71 14.14
N ASP A 117 2.88 -4.90 14.23
CA ASP A 117 3.47 -6.18 13.83
C ASP A 117 3.57 -6.35 12.31
N HIS A 118 2.79 -5.60 11.53
CA HIS A 118 2.85 -5.64 10.06
C HIS A 118 3.70 -4.52 9.46
N ILE A 119 4.14 -3.53 10.25
CA ILE A 119 4.96 -2.42 9.77
C ILE A 119 6.44 -2.85 9.75
N PRO A 120 7.09 -2.89 8.57
CA PRO A 120 8.50 -3.27 8.47
C PRO A 120 9.41 -2.21 9.12
N HIS A 121 10.60 -2.64 9.56
CA HIS A 121 11.60 -1.74 10.14
C HIS A 121 12.30 -0.89 9.06
N LEU A 122 11.79 0.32 8.82
CA LEU A 122 12.36 1.32 7.91
C LEU A 122 12.57 2.65 8.65
N GLN A 123 13.46 3.50 8.12
CA GLN A 123 13.74 4.83 8.68
C GLN A 123 12.71 5.87 8.17
N TYR A 124 11.44 5.71 8.58
CA TYR A 124 10.31 6.51 8.08
C TYR A 124 10.49 8.02 8.29
N GLU A 125 10.87 8.44 9.50
CA GLU A 125 11.02 9.87 9.85
C GLU A 125 12.23 10.49 9.15
N GLU A 126 13.35 9.77 9.03
CA GLU A 126 14.51 10.22 8.26
C GLU A 126 14.18 10.40 6.78
N ALA A 127 13.24 9.60 6.26
CA ALA A 127 12.73 9.70 4.90
C ALA A 127 11.64 10.76 4.72
N GLY A 128 11.30 11.52 5.77
CA GLY A 128 10.35 12.63 5.72
C GLY A 128 8.89 12.28 6.07
N ALA A 129 8.60 11.03 6.42
CA ALA A 129 7.26 10.64 6.85
C ALA A 129 6.98 11.07 8.30
N THR A 130 5.72 11.37 8.61
CA THR A 130 5.27 11.56 9.99
C THR A 130 4.77 10.23 10.54
N VAL A 131 5.34 9.76 11.65
CA VAL A 131 4.92 8.54 12.32
C VAL A 131 4.11 8.88 13.57
N THR A 132 2.92 8.28 13.73
CA THR A 132 2.09 8.44 14.94
C THR A 132 1.67 7.07 15.45
N LYS A 133 2.13 6.70 16.65
CA LYS A 133 1.75 5.46 17.32
C LYS A 133 0.47 5.66 18.14
N PHE A 134 -0.54 4.82 17.89
CA PHE A 134 -1.77 4.79 18.67
C PHE A 134 -1.71 3.69 19.74
N VAL A 135 -2.06 4.02 20.99
CA VAL A 135 -2.04 3.08 22.13
C VAL A 135 -3.23 3.29 23.05
N LYS A 136 -3.77 2.20 23.60
CA LYS A 136 -4.87 2.24 24.58
C LYS A 136 -4.32 2.44 26.01
N GLY A 137 -3.98 3.69 26.34
CA GLY A 137 -3.93 4.23 27.72
C GLY A 137 -2.98 3.60 28.74
N ARG A 138 -1.93 2.88 28.33
CA ARG A 138 -0.91 2.35 29.27
C ARG A 138 0.54 2.63 28.85
N GLU A 139 0.74 3.16 27.66
CA GLU A 139 2.04 3.55 27.10
C GLU A 139 1.97 4.99 26.58
N GLU A 140 3.12 5.61 26.36
CA GLU A 140 3.22 6.90 25.67
C GLU A 140 2.75 6.74 24.21
N GLY A 141 1.81 7.60 23.79
CA GLY A 141 1.19 7.57 22.46
C GLY A 141 -0.19 8.22 22.47
N ARG A 142 -0.87 8.21 21.32
CA ARG A 142 -2.17 8.87 21.15
C ARG A 142 -3.33 7.87 21.19
N TYR A 143 -4.48 8.27 21.73
CA TYR A 143 -5.64 7.37 21.82
C TYR A 143 -6.36 7.19 20.47
N GLY A 144 -6.59 8.28 19.73
CA GLY A 144 -7.34 8.28 18.49
C GLY A 144 -6.79 9.29 17.47
N PHE A 145 -7.20 9.13 16.21
CA PHE A 145 -6.66 9.90 15.08
C PHE A 145 -7.00 11.40 15.12
N LEU A 146 -8.14 11.78 15.70
CA LEU A 146 -8.54 13.18 15.88
C LEU A 146 -8.21 13.65 17.31
N ASN A 147 -7.78 14.91 17.43
CA ASN A 147 -7.45 15.46 18.73
C ASN A 147 -8.77 15.70 19.45
N ASP A 148 -8.81 15.38 20.74
CA ASP A 148 -9.93 15.66 21.62
C ASP A 148 -11.25 14.97 21.23
N VAL A 149 -11.20 13.93 20.40
CA VAL A 149 -12.32 13.01 20.11
C VAL A 149 -12.01 11.68 20.79
N ILE A 150 -12.74 11.39 21.88
CA ILE A 150 -12.61 10.16 22.69
C ILE A 150 -13.81 9.25 22.42
#